data_AF-A0A7F5R9Y8-F1
#
_entry.id   AF-A0A7F5R9Y8-F1
#
_cell.length_a   1.000
_cell.length_b   1.000
_cell.length_c   1.000
_cell.angle_alpha   90.00
_cell.angle_beta   90.00
_cell.angle_gamma   90.00
#
_symmetry.space_group_name_H-M   'P 1'
#
loop_
_entity.id
_entity.type
_entity.pdbx_description
1 polymer ?
#
loop_
_entity_poly.entity_id
_entity_poly.type
_entity_poly.pdbx_seq_one_letter_code
_entity_poly.pdbx_strand_id
1 'polypeptide(L)'
;MAVKAVALGLLVDLCEEGTCIPYVVTWRSRGKTFLNLLIDIFMEENRMLKVKVNENCIIKDPEWPICGHKQKEEIERKDKNSSASPSTIDLLGSCRSKVYALLQILNFIHEEKVEMCNEQYHIFDKRVSITDQISLLLAQNYLLLKLGEVWSEIQIDLINENLQPIDLDSFLLDTVTKYYRNWGLRIQEAQHEIIQQNRFKELIAEKELYLLLKEARLSNSYKALVELKLLARSSEIIFRLRGTQRQRKHLNLENMAVGKWMFNLPVQPIYHQHIKIPIDETKLDEKCDLDAVSSAASTDNECNIAKFEQEESSEC
;
A
#
# COMPACT_ATOMS: atom_id res chain seq x y z
N MET A 1 20.94 -21.30 -3.16
CA MET A 1 20.12 -21.35 -4.40
C MET A 1 19.93 -22.77 -4.91
N ALA A 2 20.97 -23.60 -5.06
CA ALA A 2 20.82 -24.98 -5.53
C ALA A 2 19.74 -25.79 -4.78
N VAL A 3 19.72 -25.74 -3.44
CA VAL A 3 18.70 -26.43 -2.64
C VAL A 3 17.28 -25.89 -2.90
N LYS A 4 17.12 -24.55 -3.00
CA LYS A 4 15.83 -23.92 -3.32
C LYS A 4 15.35 -24.31 -4.72
N ALA A 5 16.25 -24.32 -5.71
CA ALA A 5 15.96 -24.70 -7.08
C ALA A 5 15.53 -26.17 -7.19
N VAL A 6 16.23 -27.08 -6.51
CA VAL A 6 15.86 -28.51 -6.49
C VAL A 6 14.51 -28.72 -5.79
N ALA A 7 14.29 -28.08 -4.64
CA ALA A 7 13.03 -28.18 -3.93
C ALA A 7 11.84 -27.64 -4.74
N LEU A 8 12.01 -26.50 -5.43
CA LEU A 8 11.00 -25.97 -6.34
C LEU A 8 10.77 -26.88 -7.55
N GLY A 9 11.81 -27.54 -8.07
CA GLY A 9 11.68 -28.52 -9.15
C GLY A 9 10.82 -29.70 -8.73
N LEU A 10 11.12 -30.31 -7.58
CA LEU A 10 10.30 -31.38 -7.01
C LEU A 10 8.85 -30.93 -6.77
N LEU A 11 8.66 -29.68 -6.34
CA LEU A 11 7.33 -29.13 -6.14
C LEU A 11 6.56 -28.94 -7.46
N VAL A 12 7.24 -28.57 -8.55
CA VAL A 12 6.64 -28.51 -9.89
C VAL A 12 6.13 -29.89 -10.28
N ASP A 13 6.97 -30.92 -10.15
CA ASP A 13 6.63 -32.30 -10.51
C ASP A 13 5.43 -32.82 -9.70
N LEU A 14 5.37 -32.51 -8.40
CA LEU A 14 4.24 -32.88 -7.53
C LEU A 14 2.95 -32.10 -7.86
N CYS A 15 3.08 -30.84 -8.28
CA CYS A 15 1.94 -30.00 -8.66
C CYS A 15 1.37 -30.37 -10.04
N GLU A 16 2.13 -31.06 -10.89
CA GLU A 16 1.68 -31.50 -12.21
C GLU A 16 0.48 -32.46 -12.12
N GLU A 17 0.55 -33.46 -11.23
CA GLU A 17 -0.55 -34.42 -10.98
C GLU A 17 -1.81 -33.74 -10.39
N GLY A 18 -1.65 -32.56 -9.77
CA GLY A 18 -2.76 -31.73 -9.32
C GLY A 18 -3.40 -32.15 -8.00
N THR A 19 -2.92 -33.21 -7.35
CA THR A 19 -3.38 -33.65 -6.01
C THR A 19 -2.83 -32.74 -4.91
N CYS A 20 -1.66 -32.14 -5.14
CA CYS A 20 -0.99 -31.27 -4.19
C CYS A 20 -1.53 -29.82 -4.16
N ILE A 21 -2.32 -29.41 -5.16
CA ILE A 21 -2.76 -28.01 -5.35
C ILE A 21 -3.54 -27.45 -4.15
N PRO A 22 -4.51 -28.15 -3.54
CA PRO A 22 -5.22 -27.63 -2.38
C PRO A 22 -4.28 -27.34 -1.20
N TYR A 23 -3.27 -28.17 -0.98
CA TYR A 23 -2.28 -27.97 0.09
C TYR A 23 -1.38 -26.76 -0.18
N VAL A 24 -1.04 -26.53 -1.44
CA VAL A 24 -0.23 -25.38 -1.87
C VAL A 24 -1.03 -24.08 -1.75
N VAL A 25 -2.30 -24.07 -2.16
CA VAL A 25 -3.18 -22.89 -2.09
C VAL A 25 -3.49 -22.50 -0.64
N THR A 26 -3.71 -23.49 0.22
CA THR A 26 -3.97 -23.28 1.64
C THR A 26 -2.71 -23.01 2.46
N TRP A 27 -1.52 -23.18 1.88
CA TRP A 27 -0.25 -22.98 2.57
C TRP A 27 -0.09 -21.54 3.04
N ARG A 28 0.32 -21.40 4.31
CA ARG A 28 0.65 -20.13 4.94
C ARG A 28 1.87 -20.25 5.82
N SER A 29 2.73 -19.25 5.76
CA SER A 29 3.81 -19.09 6.73
C SER A 29 3.98 -17.63 7.08
N ARG A 30 4.03 -17.31 8.38
CA ARG A 30 4.23 -15.95 8.91
C ARG A 30 3.30 -14.91 8.29
N GLY A 31 2.05 -15.29 7.98
CA GLY A 31 1.04 -14.41 7.38
C GLY A 31 1.18 -14.20 5.86
N LYS A 32 2.17 -14.82 5.19
CA LYS A 32 2.34 -14.82 3.74
C LYS A 32 1.65 -16.04 3.12
N THR A 33 1.04 -15.83 1.94
CA THR A 33 0.51 -16.88 1.08
C THR A 33 1.63 -17.53 0.27
N PHE A 34 1.35 -18.68 -0.34
CA PHE A 34 2.29 -19.35 -1.23
C PHE A 34 2.71 -18.48 -2.43
N LEU A 35 1.75 -17.73 -3.01
CA LEU A 35 2.03 -16.79 -4.09
C LEU A 35 3.03 -15.70 -3.68
N ASN A 36 2.90 -15.15 -2.47
CA ASN A 36 3.86 -14.17 -1.95
C ASN A 36 5.24 -14.79 -1.74
N LEU A 37 5.33 -16.06 -1.31
CA LEU A 37 6.59 -16.78 -1.21
C LEU A 37 7.26 -16.94 -2.57
N LEU A 38 6.50 -17.32 -3.60
CA LEU A 38 7.03 -17.46 -4.97
C LEU A 38 7.58 -16.13 -5.49
N ILE A 39 6.87 -15.04 -5.27
CA ILE A 39 7.31 -13.70 -5.64
C ILE A 39 8.57 -13.30 -4.86
N ASP A 40 8.61 -13.54 -3.55
CA ASP A 40 9.79 -13.27 -2.73
C ASP A 40 11.03 -14.01 -3.27
N ILE A 41 10.89 -15.29 -3.62
CA ILE A 41 11.98 -16.10 -4.18
C ILE A 41 12.44 -15.54 -5.53
N PHE A 42 11.49 -15.20 -6.40
CA PHE A 42 11.77 -14.60 -7.71
C PHE A 42 12.52 -13.27 -7.58
N MET A 43 12.11 -12.42 -6.64
CA MET A 43 12.72 -11.12 -6.39
C MET A 43 14.09 -11.24 -5.72
N GLU A 44 14.28 -12.19 -4.80
CA GLU A 44 15.58 -12.50 -4.22
C GLU A 44 16.59 -12.89 -5.32
N GLU A 45 16.17 -13.73 -6.28
CA GLU A 45 17.02 -14.12 -7.39
C GLU A 45 17.33 -12.96 -8.34
N ASN A 46 16.34 -12.13 -8.70
CA ASN A 46 16.56 -10.94 -9.53
C ASN A 46 17.53 -9.94 -8.87
N ARG A 47 17.44 -9.77 -7.55
CA ARG A 47 18.37 -8.92 -6.79
C ARG A 47 19.79 -9.48 -6.83
N MET A 48 19.94 -10.80 -6.70
CA MET A 48 21.25 -11.46 -6.79
C MET A 48 21.89 -11.32 -8.17
N LEU A 49 21.07 -11.39 -9.23
CA LEU A 49 21.52 -11.22 -10.62
C LEU A 49 21.72 -9.75 -11.01
N LYS A 50 21.41 -8.81 -10.11
CA LYS A 50 21.51 -7.35 -10.31
C LYS A 50 20.77 -6.87 -11.56
N VAL A 51 19.54 -7.38 -11.75
CA VAL A 51 18.66 -6.92 -12.83
C VAL A 51 18.39 -5.42 -12.66
N LYS A 52 18.36 -4.69 -13.78
CA LYS A 52 18.14 -3.23 -13.78
C LYS A 52 16.67 -2.90 -13.57
N VAL A 53 16.29 -2.72 -12.31
CA VAL A 53 14.90 -2.42 -11.90
C VAL A 53 14.86 -1.11 -11.11
N ASN A 54 13.78 -0.33 -11.25
CA ASN A 54 13.55 0.88 -10.46
C ASN A 54 13.07 0.55 -9.03
N GLU A 55 12.97 1.57 -8.17
CA GLU A 55 12.63 1.44 -6.73
C GLU A 55 11.31 0.69 -6.47
N ASN A 56 10.35 0.76 -7.39
CA ASN A 56 9.05 0.08 -7.32
C ASN A 56 8.99 -1.26 -8.07
N CYS A 57 10.13 -1.89 -8.33
CA CYS A 57 10.22 -3.13 -9.11
C CYS A 57 9.80 -3.02 -10.59
N ILE A 58 9.76 -1.80 -11.13
CA ILE A 58 9.41 -1.50 -12.54
C ILE A 58 10.62 -1.74 -13.44
N ILE A 59 10.39 -2.33 -14.61
CA ILE A 59 11.40 -2.49 -15.66
C ILE A 59 11.98 -1.13 -16.04
N LYS A 60 13.31 -0.99 -15.97
CA LYS A 60 14.02 0.22 -16.43
C LYS A 60 14.41 0.14 -17.90
N ASP A 61 14.81 -1.04 -18.35
CA ASP A 61 15.27 -1.30 -19.72
C ASP A 61 14.28 -2.26 -20.40
N PRO A 62 13.43 -1.78 -21.32
CA PRO A 62 12.45 -2.62 -22.00
C PRO A 62 13.09 -3.58 -23.01
N GLU A 63 14.33 -3.34 -23.46
CA GLU A 63 15.04 -4.26 -24.35
C GLU A 63 15.60 -5.47 -23.59
N TRP A 64 16.02 -5.28 -22.34
CA TRP A 64 16.61 -6.32 -21.49
C TRP A 64 16.00 -6.32 -20.08
N PRO A 65 14.71 -6.70 -19.94
CA PRO A 65 13.96 -6.49 -18.70
C PRO A 65 14.38 -7.39 -17.54
N ILE A 66 14.87 -8.61 -17.82
CA ILE A 66 15.21 -9.62 -16.80
C ILE A 66 16.68 -10.09 -16.88
N CYS A 67 17.46 -9.43 -17.74
CA CYS A 67 18.84 -9.80 -18.02
C CYS A 67 19.73 -9.46 -16.81
N GLY A 68 20.46 -10.46 -16.34
CA GLY A 68 21.41 -10.28 -15.25
C GLY A 68 22.65 -9.51 -15.71
N HIS A 69 23.34 -8.86 -14.77
CA HIS A 69 24.58 -8.12 -15.09
C HIS A 69 25.64 -9.03 -15.74
N LYS A 70 25.90 -10.20 -15.14
CA LYS A 70 26.88 -11.17 -15.64
C LYS A 70 26.48 -11.73 -17.01
N GLN A 71 25.19 -12.01 -17.19
CA GLN A 71 24.64 -12.48 -18.47
C GLN A 71 24.89 -11.43 -19.56
N LYS A 72 24.63 -10.16 -19.28
CA LYS A 72 24.90 -9.06 -20.22
C LYS A 72 26.38 -8.92 -20.58
N GLU A 73 27.28 -9.01 -19.60
CA GLU A 73 28.73 -9.01 -19.83
C GLU A 73 29.21 -10.20 -20.69
N GLU A 74 28.55 -11.35 -20.58
CA GLU A 74 28.85 -12.54 -21.38
C GLU A 74 28.30 -12.45 -22.80
N ILE A 75 27.12 -11.84 -22.98
CA ILE A 75 26.54 -11.59 -24.31
C ILE A 75 27.40 -10.59 -25.10
N GLU A 76 27.91 -9.54 -24.44
CA GLU A 76 28.72 -8.51 -25.07
C GLU A 76 30.17 -8.96 -25.35
N ARG A 77 30.60 -10.09 -24.80
CA ARG A 77 31.96 -10.62 -24.99
C ARG A 77 32.10 -11.25 -26.38
N LYS A 78 33.07 -10.77 -27.16
CA LYS A 78 33.37 -11.29 -28.51
C LYS A 78 33.98 -12.68 -28.51
N ASP A 79 34.79 -12.99 -27.50
CA ASP A 79 35.46 -14.29 -27.37
C ASP A 79 34.57 -15.28 -26.60
N LYS A 80 33.57 -15.86 -27.28
CA LYS A 80 32.73 -16.93 -26.74
C LYS A 80 33.42 -18.28 -26.95
N ASN A 81 33.99 -18.84 -25.88
CA ASN A 81 34.55 -20.22 -25.88
C ASN A 81 33.50 -21.30 -25.55
N SER A 82 32.26 -20.90 -25.26
CA SER A 82 31.20 -21.80 -24.79
C SER A 82 30.23 -22.12 -25.93
N SER A 83 29.91 -23.40 -26.12
CA SER A 83 28.96 -23.88 -27.13
C SER A 83 27.48 -23.62 -26.78
N ALA A 84 27.20 -22.99 -25.63
CA ALA A 84 25.85 -22.76 -25.13
C ALA A 84 25.61 -21.28 -24.86
N SER A 85 24.41 -20.80 -25.21
CA SER A 85 24.01 -19.41 -25.03
C SER A 85 23.84 -19.06 -23.55
N PRO A 86 24.50 -18.01 -23.03
CA PRO A 86 24.28 -17.47 -21.69
C PRO A 86 22.82 -17.42 -21.23
N SER A 87 21.89 -17.04 -22.11
CA SER A 87 20.47 -16.95 -21.77
C SER A 87 19.80 -18.31 -21.51
N THR A 88 20.23 -19.38 -22.20
CA THR A 88 19.69 -20.74 -21.97
C THR A 88 20.31 -21.40 -20.75
N ILE A 89 21.60 -21.16 -20.48
CA ILE A 89 22.28 -21.64 -19.26
C ILE A 89 21.59 -21.09 -18.01
N ASP A 90 21.23 -19.80 -18.03
CA ASP A 90 20.49 -19.15 -16.94
C ASP A 90 19.10 -19.77 -16.73
N LEU A 91 18.42 -20.20 -17.80
CA LEU A 91 17.12 -20.87 -17.69
C LEU A 91 17.19 -22.20 -16.92
N LEU A 92 18.19 -23.03 -17.21
CA LEU A 92 18.38 -24.34 -16.56
C LEU A 92 18.71 -24.20 -15.06
N GLY A 93 19.57 -23.24 -14.72
CA GLY A 93 20.05 -23.05 -13.34
C GLY A 93 19.10 -22.26 -12.44
N SER A 94 18.20 -21.46 -13.00
CA SER A 94 17.42 -20.49 -12.22
C SER A 94 16.27 -21.10 -11.42
N CYS A 95 15.91 -20.44 -10.31
CA CYS A 95 14.63 -20.69 -9.63
C CYS A 95 13.49 -19.98 -10.38
N ARG A 96 13.77 -18.88 -11.10
CA ARG A 96 12.81 -18.12 -11.92
C ARG A 96 12.01 -18.98 -12.89
N SER A 97 12.66 -19.88 -13.62
CA SER A 97 11.98 -20.81 -14.53
C SER A 97 11.00 -21.74 -13.81
N LYS A 98 11.36 -22.20 -12.62
CA LYS A 98 10.55 -23.08 -11.78
C LYS A 98 9.39 -22.33 -11.13
N VAL A 99 9.61 -21.09 -10.72
CA VAL A 99 8.55 -20.19 -10.23
C VAL A 99 7.53 -19.92 -11.35
N TYR A 100 8.00 -19.62 -12.57
CA TYR A 100 7.12 -19.46 -13.73
C TYR A 100 6.28 -20.72 -13.99
N ALA A 101 6.92 -21.90 -13.97
CA ALA A 101 6.21 -23.17 -14.14
C ALA A 101 5.12 -23.39 -13.08
N LEU A 102 5.42 -23.13 -11.80
CA LEU A 102 4.42 -23.22 -10.72
C LEU A 102 3.28 -22.22 -10.91
N LEU A 103 3.58 -20.98 -11.30
CA LEU A 103 2.55 -19.98 -11.58
C LEU A 103 1.67 -20.40 -12.75
N GLN A 104 2.24 -21.03 -13.78
CA GLN A 104 1.48 -21.53 -14.92
C GLN A 104 0.56 -22.69 -14.53
N ILE A 105 1.09 -23.63 -13.74
CA ILE A 105 0.32 -24.78 -13.22
C ILE A 105 -0.85 -24.29 -12.36
N LEU A 106 -0.62 -23.31 -11.49
CA LEU A 106 -1.66 -22.76 -10.61
C LEU A 106 -2.70 -21.92 -11.35
N ASN A 107 -2.27 -21.03 -12.26
CA ASN A 107 -3.18 -20.06 -12.88
C ASN A 107 -3.91 -20.61 -14.12
N PHE A 108 -3.38 -21.62 -14.79
CA PHE A 108 -3.96 -22.10 -16.06
C PHE A 108 -4.30 -23.59 -16.05
N ILE A 109 -3.45 -24.45 -15.46
CA ILE A 109 -3.65 -25.91 -15.56
C ILE A 109 -4.67 -26.39 -14.53
N HIS A 110 -4.54 -25.94 -13.28
CA HIS A 110 -5.45 -26.32 -12.19
C HIS A 110 -6.30 -25.15 -11.70
N GLU A 111 -6.66 -24.23 -12.60
CA GLU A 111 -7.46 -23.03 -12.30
C GLU A 111 -8.74 -23.38 -11.54
N GLU A 112 -9.51 -24.37 -12.01
CA GLU A 112 -10.76 -24.83 -11.38
C GLU A 112 -10.54 -25.24 -9.92
N LYS A 113 -9.45 -25.97 -9.63
CA LYS A 113 -9.14 -26.41 -8.25
C LYS A 113 -8.72 -25.24 -7.37
N VAL A 114 -8.02 -24.26 -7.93
CA VAL A 114 -7.63 -23.03 -7.22
C VAL A 114 -8.88 -22.20 -6.91
N GLU A 115 -9.81 -22.06 -7.86
CA GLU A 115 -11.07 -21.37 -7.68
C GLU A 115 -11.94 -22.04 -6.60
N MET A 116 -12.13 -23.35 -6.68
CA MET A 116 -12.85 -24.12 -5.65
C MET A 116 -12.23 -23.93 -4.24
N CYS A 117 -10.90 -23.92 -4.15
CA CYS A 117 -10.23 -23.64 -2.88
C CYS A 117 -10.40 -22.18 -2.44
N ASN A 118 -10.43 -21.23 -3.38
CA ASN A 118 -10.58 -19.82 -3.07
C ASN A 118 -12.01 -19.48 -2.62
N GLU A 119 -13.03 -20.11 -3.19
CA GLU A 119 -14.42 -20.03 -2.72
C GLU A 119 -14.55 -20.54 -1.29
N GLN A 120 -13.90 -21.67 -0.99
CA GLN A 120 -14.02 -22.31 0.32
C GLN A 120 -13.24 -21.56 1.42
N TYR A 121 -12.06 -21.02 1.09
CA TYR A 121 -11.15 -20.50 2.10
C TYR A 121 -10.90 -18.99 2.04
N HIS A 122 -11.21 -18.32 0.91
CA HIS A 122 -10.91 -16.89 0.66
C HIS A 122 -9.46 -16.49 0.98
N ILE A 123 -8.52 -17.40 0.71
CA ILE A 123 -7.10 -17.26 1.10
C ILE A 123 -6.25 -16.74 -0.05
N PHE A 124 -6.54 -17.18 -1.27
CA PHE A 124 -5.70 -16.93 -2.43
C PHE A 124 -5.78 -15.46 -2.86
N ASP A 125 -6.97 -14.85 -2.76
CA ASP A 125 -7.24 -13.45 -3.08
C ASP A 125 -6.89 -12.44 -1.99
N LYS A 126 -6.18 -12.84 -0.94
CA LYS A 126 -5.76 -11.87 0.08
C LYS A 126 -4.87 -10.81 -0.60
N ARG A 127 -5.35 -9.56 -0.61
CA ARG A 127 -4.75 -8.41 -1.31
C ARG A 127 -3.22 -8.45 -1.28
N VAL A 128 -2.65 -8.85 -2.40
CA VAL A 128 -1.21 -8.88 -2.67
C VAL A 128 -0.70 -7.44 -2.68
N SER A 129 0.48 -7.17 -2.12
CA SER A 129 1.09 -5.83 -2.15
C SER A 129 1.23 -5.34 -3.59
N ILE A 130 1.19 -4.03 -3.82
CA ILE A 130 1.33 -3.44 -5.17
C ILE A 130 2.67 -3.85 -5.79
N THR A 131 3.74 -3.85 -4.99
CA THR A 131 5.07 -4.32 -5.39
C THR A 131 5.06 -5.77 -5.85
N ASP A 132 4.27 -6.59 -5.17
CA ASP A 132 4.17 -8.01 -5.42
C ASP A 132 3.29 -8.26 -6.66
N GLN A 133 2.26 -7.46 -6.90
CA GLN A 133 1.46 -7.49 -8.13
C GLN A 133 2.30 -7.15 -9.38
N ILE A 134 3.14 -6.11 -9.28
CA ILE A 134 4.08 -5.73 -10.36
C ILE A 134 5.09 -6.86 -10.63
N SER A 135 5.60 -7.46 -9.55
CA SER A 135 6.56 -8.56 -9.63
C SER A 135 5.91 -9.85 -10.16
N LEU A 136 4.64 -10.08 -9.83
CA LEU A 136 3.85 -11.19 -10.34
C LEU A 136 3.65 -11.07 -11.85
N LEU A 137 3.33 -9.88 -12.35
CA LEU A 137 3.22 -9.64 -13.79
C LEU A 137 4.54 -9.96 -14.51
N LEU A 138 5.67 -9.61 -13.91
CA LEU A 138 7.00 -9.94 -14.45
C LEU A 138 7.26 -11.45 -14.42
N ALA A 139 6.92 -12.12 -13.32
CA ALA A 139 7.09 -13.55 -13.16
C ALA A 139 6.20 -14.35 -14.14
N GLN A 140 4.96 -13.92 -14.36
CA GLN A 140 4.02 -14.52 -15.33
C GLN A 140 4.50 -14.37 -16.78
N ASN A 141 5.24 -13.31 -17.10
CA ASN A 141 5.78 -13.09 -18.44
C ASN A 141 7.26 -13.51 -18.59
N TYR A 142 7.81 -14.24 -17.61
CA TYR A 142 9.23 -14.58 -17.57
C TYR A 142 9.73 -15.31 -18.83
N LEU A 143 9.00 -16.34 -19.28
CA LEU A 143 9.40 -17.12 -20.46
C LEU A 143 9.40 -16.28 -21.73
N LEU A 144 8.38 -15.44 -21.91
CA LEU A 144 8.26 -14.53 -23.05
C LEU A 144 9.46 -13.58 -23.12
N LEU A 145 9.81 -12.99 -21.97
CA LEU A 145 10.95 -12.10 -21.86
C LEU A 145 12.27 -12.83 -22.12
N LYS A 146 12.44 -14.04 -21.59
CA LYS A 146 13.64 -14.86 -21.86
C LYS A 146 13.78 -15.25 -23.31
N LEU A 147 12.69 -15.53 -24.00
CA LEU A 147 12.73 -15.82 -25.43
C LEU A 147 13.21 -14.61 -26.23
N GLY A 148 12.75 -13.40 -25.88
CA GLY A 148 13.25 -12.14 -26.47
C GLY A 148 14.75 -11.92 -26.26
N GLU A 149 15.27 -12.28 -25.08
CA GLU A 149 16.72 -12.23 -24.79
C GLU A 149 17.51 -13.19 -25.69
N VAL A 150 17.02 -14.42 -25.88
CA VAL A 150 17.66 -15.42 -26.75
C VAL A 150 17.69 -14.93 -28.21
N TRP A 151 16.61 -14.36 -28.73
CA TRP A 151 16.59 -13.82 -30.10
C TRP A 151 17.57 -12.66 -30.28
N SER A 152 17.63 -11.77 -29.29
CA SER A 152 18.58 -10.64 -29.31
C SER A 152 20.03 -11.12 -29.19
N GLU A 153 20.27 -12.18 -28.42
CA GLU A 153 21.58 -12.82 -28.30
C GLU A 153 22.02 -13.46 -29.62
N ILE A 154 21.14 -14.19 -30.32
CA ILE A 154 21.44 -14.77 -31.64
C ILE A 154 21.85 -13.67 -32.63
N GLN A 155 21.15 -12.53 -32.63
CA GLN A 155 21.49 -11.40 -33.50
C GLN A 155 22.89 -10.84 -33.20
N ILE A 156 23.24 -10.70 -31.91
CA ILE A 156 24.56 -10.23 -31.47
C ILE A 156 25.66 -11.24 -31.87
N ASP A 157 25.37 -12.54 -31.76
CA ASP A 157 26.34 -13.60 -32.06
C ASP A 157 26.66 -13.68 -33.55
N LEU A 158 25.65 -13.55 -34.41
CA LEU A 158 25.84 -13.46 -35.86
C LEU A 158 26.74 -12.27 -36.23
N ILE A 159 26.55 -11.12 -35.57
CA ILE A 159 27.38 -9.93 -35.78
C ILE A 159 28.82 -10.18 -35.29
N ASN A 160 28.99 -10.80 -34.13
CA ASN A 160 30.32 -11.07 -33.55
C ASN A 160 31.13 -12.05 -34.39
N GLU A 161 30.48 -13.08 -34.96
CA GLU A 161 31.12 -14.05 -35.86
C GLU A 161 31.27 -13.54 -37.31
N ASN A 162 30.81 -12.32 -37.60
CA ASN A 162 30.73 -11.74 -38.94
C ASN A 162 29.96 -12.60 -39.95
N LEU A 163 28.97 -13.37 -39.47
CA LEU A 163 28.09 -14.18 -40.29
C LEU A 163 26.92 -13.32 -40.78
N GLN A 164 26.74 -13.24 -42.09
CA GLN A 164 25.56 -12.60 -42.67
C GLN A 164 24.48 -13.66 -42.91
N PRO A 165 23.34 -13.62 -42.21
CA PRO A 165 22.22 -14.49 -42.51
C PRO A 165 21.65 -14.17 -43.89
N ILE A 166 20.91 -15.11 -44.46
CA ILE A 166 20.18 -14.89 -45.72
C ILE A 166 19.19 -13.72 -45.51
N ASP A 167 18.96 -12.89 -46.52
CA ASP A 167 18.11 -11.69 -46.42
C ASP A 167 16.74 -11.95 -45.76
N LEU A 168 16.12 -13.09 -46.08
CA LEU A 168 14.86 -13.51 -45.48
C LEU A 168 14.98 -13.79 -43.98
N ASP A 169 16.04 -14.47 -43.56
CA ASP A 169 16.30 -14.80 -42.17
C ASP A 169 16.69 -13.55 -41.38
N SER A 170 17.44 -12.62 -41.99
CA SER A 170 17.72 -11.31 -41.41
C SER A 170 16.44 -10.53 -41.13
N PHE A 171 15.52 -10.50 -42.10
CA PHE A 171 14.23 -9.85 -41.94
C PHE A 171 13.37 -10.51 -40.86
N LEU A 172 13.37 -11.85 -40.79
CA LEU A 172 12.66 -12.60 -39.77
C LEU A 172 13.21 -12.27 -38.36
N LEU A 173 14.53 -12.33 -38.19
CA LEU A 173 15.18 -12.04 -36.91
C LEU A 173 14.88 -10.62 -36.42
N ASP A 174 14.93 -9.63 -37.31
CA ASP A 174 14.58 -8.25 -36.96
C ASP A 174 13.11 -8.11 -36.58
N THR A 175 12.21 -8.78 -37.29
CA THR A 175 10.77 -8.74 -37.01
C THR A 175 10.46 -9.37 -35.65
N VAL A 176 11.04 -10.54 -35.38
CA VAL A 176 10.86 -11.26 -34.11
C VAL A 176 11.47 -10.48 -32.95
N THR A 177 12.67 -9.91 -33.11
CA THR A 177 13.33 -9.11 -32.09
C THR A 177 12.51 -7.84 -31.76
N LYS A 178 11.99 -7.14 -32.77
CA LYS A 178 11.08 -6.00 -32.58
C LYS A 178 9.80 -6.40 -31.85
N TYR A 179 9.23 -7.57 -32.20
CA TYR A 179 8.03 -8.08 -31.55
C TYR A 179 8.23 -8.28 -30.04
N TYR A 180 9.34 -8.89 -29.62
CA TYR A 180 9.64 -9.07 -28.19
C TYR A 180 10.01 -7.77 -27.47
N ARG A 181 10.68 -6.82 -28.13
CA ARG A 181 10.90 -5.48 -27.56
C ARG A 181 9.60 -4.75 -27.30
N ASN A 182 8.64 -4.84 -28.23
CA ASN A 182 7.30 -4.28 -28.03
C ASN A 182 6.55 -4.93 -26.86
N TRP A 183 6.76 -6.22 -26.62
CA TRP A 183 6.24 -6.89 -25.42
C TRP A 183 6.85 -6.36 -24.13
N GLY A 184 8.16 -6.10 -24.11
CA GLY A 184 8.83 -5.44 -22.97
C GLY A 184 8.20 -4.08 -22.65
N LEU A 185 7.91 -3.27 -23.67
CA LEU A 185 7.21 -1.99 -23.52
C LEU A 185 5.77 -2.17 -22.99
N ARG A 186 4.99 -3.11 -23.54
CA ARG A 186 3.63 -3.40 -23.06
C ARG A 186 3.59 -3.84 -21.61
N ILE A 187 4.54 -4.67 -21.19
CA ILE A 187 4.65 -5.10 -19.79
C ILE A 187 4.97 -3.89 -18.90
N GLN A 188 5.87 -3.00 -19.34
CA GLN A 188 6.17 -1.76 -18.62
C GLN A 188 4.94 -0.85 -18.50
N GLU A 189 4.16 -0.68 -19.57
CA GLU A 189 2.89 0.06 -19.56
C GLU A 189 1.90 -0.55 -18.57
N ALA A 190 1.71 -1.87 -18.60
CA ALA A 190 0.86 -2.57 -17.64
C ALA A 190 1.33 -2.41 -16.18
N GLN A 191 2.65 -2.38 -15.93
CA GLN A 191 3.19 -2.06 -14.60
C GLN A 191 2.82 -0.64 -14.16
N HIS A 192 2.85 0.33 -15.08
CA HIS A 192 2.42 1.70 -14.80
C HIS A 192 0.92 1.79 -14.54
N GLU A 193 0.10 1.06 -15.29
CA GLU A 193 -1.35 1.00 -15.08
C GLU A 193 -1.71 0.47 -13.69
N ILE A 194 -1.04 -0.59 -13.21
CA ILE A 194 -1.26 -1.13 -11.86
C ILE A 194 -1.01 -0.04 -10.79
N ILE A 195 0.06 0.74 -10.95
CA ILE A 195 0.39 1.83 -10.03
C ILE A 195 -0.67 2.93 -10.08
N GLN A 196 -1.11 3.31 -11.28
CA GLN A 196 -2.15 4.34 -11.46
C GLN A 196 -3.47 3.90 -10.85
N GLN A 197 -3.89 2.65 -11.09
CA GLN A 197 -5.10 2.08 -10.50
C GLN A 197 -5.03 2.05 -8.98
N ASN A 198 -3.86 1.71 -8.41
CA ASN A 198 -3.70 1.74 -6.96
C ASN A 198 -3.79 3.16 -6.40
N ARG A 199 -3.11 4.14 -7.03
CA ARG A 199 -3.23 5.56 -6.63
C ARG A 199 -4.67 6.05 -6.69
N PHE A 200 -5.42 5.65 -7.72
CA PHE A 200 -6.83 5.99 -7.84
C PHE A 200 -7.68 5.38 -6.72
N LYS A 201 -7.42 4.11 -6.35
CA LYS A 201 -8.08 3.46 -5.20
C LYS A 201 -7.75 4.16 -3.87
N GLU A 202 -6.51 4.59 -3.68
CA GLU A 202 -6.10 5.37 -2.50
C GLU A 202 -6.81 6.73 -2.44
N LEU A 203 -6.92 7.44 -3.57
CA LEU A 203 -7.67 8.70 -3.65
C LEU A 203 -9.16 8.53 -3.36
N ILE A 204 -9.78 7.44 -3.82
CA ILE A 204 -11.17 7.13 -3.48
C ILE A 204 -11.30 6.86 -1.99
N ALA A 205 -10.45 6.01 -1.42
CA ALA A 205 -10.48 5.69 0.01
C ALA A 205 -10.25 6.94 0.87
N GLU A 206 -9.37 7.86 0.45
CA GLU A 206 -9.15 9.14 1.11
C GLU A 206 -10.40 10.03 1.05
N LYS A 207 -11.06 10.14 -0.11
CA LYS A 207 -12.33 10.87 -0.25
C LYS A 207 -13.44 10.29 0.63
N GLU A 208 -13.58 8.97 0.64
CA GLU A 208 -14.54 8.26 1.49
C GLU A 208 -14.25 8.52 2.97
N LEU A 209 -12.98 8.51 3.38
CA LEU A 209 -12.58 8.87 4.73
C LEU A 209 -12.95 10.31 5.08
N TYR A 210 -12.70 11.27 4.20
CA TYR A 210 -13.08 12.67 4.43
C TYR A 210 -14.60 12.86 4.51
N LEU A 211 -15.36 12.14 3.69
CA LEU A 211 -16.83 12.13 3.78
C LEU A 211 -17.28 11.55 5.11
N LEU A 212 -16.72 10.40 5.52
CA LEU A 212 -17.00 9.79 6.82
C LEU A 212 -16.66 10.75 7.97
N LEU A 213 -15.50 11.41 7.94
CA LEU A 213 -15.09 12.38 8.96
C LEU A 213 -16.06 13.57 9.03
N LYS A 214 -16.55 14.04 7.87
CA LYS A 214 -17.55 15.10 7.75
C LYS A 214 -18.92 14.66 8.30
N GLU A 215 -19.35 13.45 7.97
CA GLU A 215 -20.62 12.86 8.37
C GLU A 215 -20.65 12.47 9.85
N ALA A 216 -19.53 12.02 10.41
CA ALA A 216 -19.37 11.64 11.80
C ALA A 216 -19.68 12.80 12.79
N ARG A 217 -19.96 14.02 12.28
CA ARG A 217 -20.49 15.15 13.05
C ARG A 217 -19.69 15.41 14.33
N LEU A 218 -18.39 15.10 14.31
CA LEU A 218 -17.48 15.29 15.44
C LEU A 218 -17.54 16.73 15.96
N SER A 219 -17.76 17.70 15.07
CA SER A 219 -18.01 19.10 15.40
C SER A 219 -19.32 19.37 16.16
N ASN A 220 -20.43 18.69 15.83
CA ASN A 220 -21.70 18.86 16.54
C ASN A 220 -21.67 18.15 17.90
N SER A 221 -21.12 16.95 17.96
CA SER A 221 -20.92 16.20 19.21
C SER A 221 -19.99 16.98 20.16
N TYR A 222 -18.91 17.57 19.62
CA TYR A 222 -18.01 18.44 20.37
C TYR A 222 -18.70 19.72 20.86
N LYS A 223 -19.48 20.41 20.02
CA LYS A 223 -20.26 21.59 20.42
C LYS A 223 -21.25 21.26 21.54
N ALA A 224 -22.00 20.16 21.41
CA ALA A 224 -22.92 19.71 22.44
C ALA A 224 -22.21 19.40 23.77
N LEU A 225 -21.02 18.78 23.74
CA LEU A 225 -20.21 18.53 24.93
C LEU A 225 -19.72 19.83 25.59
N VAL A 226 -19.31 20.82 24.80
CA VAL A 226 -18.91 22.14 25.31
C VAL A 226 -20.09 22.85 25.96
N GLU A 227 -21.27 22.82 25.34
CA GLU A 227 -22.50 23.38 25.90
C GLU A 227 -22.91 22.68 27.19
N LEU A 228 -22.87 21.34 27.24
CA LEU A 228 -23.15 20.57 28.45
C LEU A 228 -22.18 20.92 29.58
N LYS A 229 -20.89 21.15 29.28
CA LYS A 229 -19.89 21.57 30.27
C LYS A 229 -20.18 22.97 30.81
N LEU A 230 -20.61 23.91 29.96
CA LEU A 230 -21.04 25.26 30.36
C LEU A 230 -22.32 25.22 31.22
N LEU A 231 -23.29 24.39 30.85
CA LEU A 231 -24.52 24.17 31.59
C LEU A 231 -24.25 23.52 32.96
N ALA A 232 -23.37 22.52 33.03
CA ALA A 232 -22.94 21.94 34.29
C ALA A 232 -22.29 22.99 35.21
N ARG A 233 -21.37 23.80 34.68
CA ARG A 233 -20.69 24.85 35.46
C ARG A 233 -21.64 25.94 35.96
N SER A 234 -22.58 26.38 35.13
CA SER A 234 -23.55 27.41 35.51
C SER A 234 -24.63 26.87 36.46
N SER A 235 -25.09 25.63 36.27
CA SER A 235 -26.06 24.99 37.15
C SER A 235 -25.49 24.72 38.55
N GLU A 236 -24.21 24.35 38.67
CA GLU A 236 -23.51 24.23 39.94
C GLU A 236 -23.49 25.57 40.70
N ILE A 237 -23.18 26.67 40.00
CA ILE A 237 -23.18 28.03 40.56
C ILE A 237 -24.60 28.41 41.01
N ILE A 238 -25.62 28.17 40.18
CA ILE A 238 -27.02 28.45 40.51
C ILE A 238 -27.48 27.62 41.71
N PHE A 239 -27.06 26.35 41.81
CA PHE A 239 -27.39 25.48 42.93
C PHE A 239 -26.74 25.97 44.23
N ARG A 240 -25.46 26.38 44.19
CA ARG A 240 -24.77 27.02 45.33
C ARG A 240 -25.46 28.34 45.75
N LEU A 241 -25.86 29.17 44.79
CA LEU A 241 -26.58 30.42 45.07
C LEU A 241 -27.97 30.18 45.68
N ARG A 242 -28.71 29.17 45.20
CA ARG A 242 -29.99 28.77 45.82
C ARG A 242 -29.81 28.19 47.22
N GLY A 243 -28.77 27.40 47.45
CA GLY A 243 -28.42 26.89 48.77
C GLY A 243 -28.16 28.01 49.78
N THR A 244 -27.32 28.99 49.40
CA THR A 244 -27.02 30.15 50.25
C THR A 244 -28.25 31.04 50.48
N GLN A 245 -29.13 31.23 49.49
CA GLN A 245 -30.41 31.93 49.69
C GLN A 245 -31.35 31.21 50.66
N ARG A 246 -31.44 29.87 50.60
CA ARG A 246 -32.24 29.09 51.57
C ARG A 246 -31.68 29.24 52.98
N GLN A 247 -30.36 29.11 53.15
CA GLN A 247 -29.71 29.34 54.45
C GLN A 247 -29.97 30.76 54.98
N ARG A 248 -29.90 31.80 54.13
CA ARG A 248 -30.24 33.17 54.53
C ARG A 248 -31.70 33.33 54.93
N LYS A 249 -32.63 32.65 54.25
CA LYS A 249 -34.05 32.65 54.64
C LYS A 249 -34.28 31.95 55.98
N HIS A 250 -33.61 30.83 56.22
CA HIS A 250 -33.65 30.14 57.52
C HIS A 250 -33.06 31.00 58.64
N LEU A 251 -31.89 31.63 58.42
CA LEU A 251 -31.28 32.57 59.37
C LEU A 251 -32.17 33.80 59.62
N ASN A 252 -32.85 34.35 58.60
CA ASN A 252 -33.77 35.47 58.78
C ASN A 252 -35.07 35.08 59.49
N LEU A 253 -35.56 33.85 59.29
CA LEU A 253 -36.71 33.29 60.01
C LEU A 253 -36.35 32.98 61.48
N GLU A 254 -35.16 32.45 61.74
CA GLU A 254 -34.64 32.23 63.10
C GLU A 254 -34.33 33.55 63.81
N ASN A 255 -33.80 34.56 63.12
CA ASN A 255 -33.59 35.91 63.68
C ASN A 255 -34.90 36.68 63.94
N MET A 256 -36.03 36.29 63.32
CA MET A 256 -37.37 36.78 63.69
C MET A 256 -38.00 35.99 64.84
N ALA A 257 -37.57 34.75 65.10
CA ALA A 257 -38.10 33.90 66.17
C ALA A 257 -37.27 33.96 67.46
N VAL A 258 -36.00 34.36 67.40
CA VAL A 258 -35.14 34.52 68.58
C VAL A 258 -34.97 36.00 68.88
N GLY A 259 -35.86 36.50 69.72
CA GLY A 259 -35.70 37.79 70.37
C GLY A 259 -34.40 37.83 71.17
N LYS A 260 -33.43 38.58 70.65
CA LYS A 260 -32.54 39.50 71.37
C LYS A 260 -32.12 39.08 72.79
N TRP A 261 -31.37 37.99 72.97
CA TRP A 261 -30.45 37.86 74.11
C TRP A 261 -29.27 36.94 73.79
N MET A 262 -28.10 37.36 74.30
CA MET A 262 -26.83 36.65 74.44
C MET A 262 -25.78 36.75 73.32
N PHE A 263 -24.88 37.70 73.58
CA PHE A 263 -23.42 37.67 73.38
C PHE A 263 -22.83 37.65 71.97
N ASN A 264 -22.17 38.78 71.69
CA ASN A 264 -20.94 38.89 70.92
C ASN A 264 -20.07 37.61 70.98
N LEU A 265 -20.08 36.85 69.92
CA LEU A 265 -18.95 36.01 69.52
C LEU A 265 -18.55 36.47 68.11
N PRO A 266 -17.33 36.99 67.91
CA PRO A 266 -16.86 37.34 66.58
C PRO A 266 -16.52 36.04 65.87
N VAL A 267 -17.53 35.37 65.31
CA VAL A 267 -17.30 34.30 64.35
C VAL A 267 -16.91 34.99 63.05
N GLN A 268 -15.60 35.21 62.86
CA GLN A 268 -15.10 35.55 61.54
C GLN A 268 -15.27 34.32 60.64
N PRO A 269 -16.01 34.43 59.53
CA PRO A 269 -15.99 33.39 58.53
C PRO A 269 -14.61 33.40 57.89
N ILE A 270 -13.88 32.28 58.01
CA ILE A 270 -12.59 32.08 57.35
C ILE A 270 -12.85 31.98 55.84
N TYR A 271 -12.86 33.12 55.15
CA TYR A 271 -13.07 33.21 53.70
C TYR A 271 -11.78 33.13 52.87
N HIS A 272 -10.63 32.85 53.48
CA HIS A 272 -9.35 32.78 52.77
C HIS A 272 -8.55 31.55 53.21
N GLN A 273 -9.00 30.36 52.82
CA GLN A 273 -8.07 29.24 52.69
C GLN A 273 -7.46 29.31 51.29
N HIS A 274 -6.21 29.78 51.22
CA HIS A 274 -5.34 29.44 50.10
C HIS A 274 -4.96 27.97 50.23
N ILE A 275 -5.73 27.10 49.61
CA ILE A 275 -5.30 25.72 49.39
C ILE A 275 -4.24 25.78 48.29
N LYS A 276 -2.97 25.73 48.67
CA LYS A 276 -1.91 25.34 47.75
C LYS A 276 -2.10 23.85 47.48
N ILE A 277 -2.78 23.54 46.39
CA ILE A 277 -2.72 22.19 45.82
C ILE A 277 -1.29 22.06 45.30
N PRO A 278 -0.46 21.13 45.81
CA PRO A 278 0.77 20.80 45.12
C PRO A 278 0.35 20.19 43.78
N ILE A 279 0.57 20.95 42.71
CA ILE A 279 0.65 20.37 41.38
C ILE A 279 1.91 19.52 41.44
N ASP A 280 1.74 18.21 41.36
CA ASP A 280 2.85 17.30 41.15
C ASP A 280 3.31 17.52 39.70
N GLU A 281 4.24 18.45 39.50
CA GLU A 281 4.81 18.87 38.22
C GLU A 281 5.75 17.80 37.61
N THR A 282 5.57 16.51 37.93
CA THR A 282 6.48 15.45 37.45
C THR A 282 5.89 14.53 36.37
N LYS A 283 4.71 14.84 35.81
CA LYS A 283 4.23 14.16 34.61
C LYS A 283 3.42 15.09 33.71
N LEU A 284 4.08 15.99 32.98
CA LEU A 284 3.61 16.52 31.70
C LEU A 284 4.76 17.28 31.00
N ASP A 285 5.91 16.63 30.88
CA ASP A 285 6.90 16.95 29.85
C ASP A 285 6.91 15.81 28.83
N GLU A 286 5.95 15.84 27.90
CA GLU A 286 6.19 15.35 26.55
C GLU A 286 5.59 16.37 25.58
N LYS A 287 6.50 17.14 24.99
CA LYS A 287 6.30 18.11 23.91
C LYS A 287 5.46 17.53 22.76
N CYS A 288 4.48 18.31 22.32
CA CYS A 288 4.12 18.38 20.90
C CYS A 288 4.24 19.84 20.46
N ASP A 289 5.38 20.13 19.83
CA ASP A 289 5.59 21.31 19.00
C ASP A 289 4.62 21.24 17.80
N LEU A 290 3.76 22.26 17.61
CA LEU A 290 3.05 22.52 16.35
C LEU A 290 2.49 23.95 16.35
N ASP A 291 3.39 24.93 16.41
CA ASP A 291 3.12 26.29 15.93
C ASP A 291 4.04 26.56 14.73
N ALA A 292 3.54 26.24 13.55
CA ALA A 292 4.00 26.85 12.30
C ALA A 292 2.82 26.94 11.33
N VAL A 293 2.70 28.13 10.72
CA VAL A 293 1.79 28.49 9.63
C VAL A 293 0.41 29.00 10.05
N SER A 294 0.40 30.21 10.61
CA SER A 294 -0.62 31.21 10.27
C SER A 294 0.09 32.53 9.95
N SER A 295 0.37 32.72 8.67
CA SER A 295 0.69 34.02 8.09
C SER A 295 0.20 34.04 6.65
N ALA A 296 -0.45 35.16 6.31
CA ALA A 296 -0.99 35.54 4.99
C ALA A 296 -2.44 35.09 4.70
N ALA A 297 -3.38 35.89 5.22
CA ALA A 297 -4.60 36.21 4.50
C ALA A 297 -4.34 37.33 3.48
N SER A 298 -5.20 37.35 2.45
CA SER A 298 -5.45 38.37 1.42
C SER A 298 -4.40 38.58 0.31
N THR A 299 -4.71 38.04 -0.86
CA THR A 299 -4.83 38.85 -2.08
C THR A 299 -6.02 38.35 -2.89
N ASP A 300 -6.89 39.30 -3.24
CA ASP A 300 -8.03 39.16 -4.12
C ASP A 300 -7.65 38.65 -5.51
N ASN A 301 -8.54 37.87 -6.13
CA ASN A 301 -8.89 38.06 -7.54
C ASN A 301 -10.17 37.31 -7.88
N GLU A 302 -11.17 38.08 -8.29
CA GLU A 302 -12.35 37.71 -9.06
C GLU A 302 -11.94 37.01 -10.36
N CYS A 303 -12.63 35.93 -10.75
CA CYS A 303 -13.43 35.87 -11.99
C CYS A 303 -13.87 34.44 -12.36
N ASN A 304 -15.15 34.35 -12.73
CA ASN A 304 -15.72 33.49 -13.78
C ASN A 304 -15.80 31.98 -13.56
N ILE A 305 -16.90 31.52 -12.97
CA ILE A 305 -17.66 30.38 -13.52
C ILE A 305 -19.15 30.68 -13.41
N ALA A 306 -19.74 31.14 -14.50
CA ALA A 306 -21.17 31.07 -14.74
C ALA A 306 -21.38 30.58 -16.18
N LYS A 307 -22.35 29.67 -16.31
CA LYS A 307 -22.95 29.10 -17.54
C LYS A 307 -22.24 27.88 -18.13
N PHE A 308 -22.83 26.71 -17.93
CA PHE A 308 -23.34 25.84 -19.01
C PHE A 308 -24.02 24.62 -18.38
N GLU A 309 -25.32 24.74 -18.12
CA GLU A 309 -26.24 23.59 -17.92
C GLU A 309 -27.66 24.15 -17.98
N GLN A 310 -28.24 24.15 -19.19
CA GLN A 310 -29.67 24.09 -19.47
C GLN A 310 -29.84 24.18 -21.00
N GLU A 311 -29.91 23.02 -21.65
CA GLU A 311 -30.62 22.77 -22.92
C GLU A 311 -30.29 21.33 -23.35
N GLU A 312 -31.17 20.39 -23.05
CA GLU A 312 -31.52 19.24 -23.91
C GLU A 312 -32.54 18.35 -23.17
N SER A 313 -33.78 18.79 -23.18
CA SER A 313 -34.94 17.92 -22.97
C SER A 313 -36.18 18.52 -23.63
N SER A 314 -36.19 18.53 -24.96
CA SER A 314 -37.42 18.57 -25.77
C SER A 314 -37.07 18.49 -27.26
N GLU A 315 -37.74 17.57 -27.97
CA GLU A 315 -37.93 17.52 -29.44
C GLU A 315 -36.85 16.84 -30.30
N CYS A 316 -36.89 15.51 -30.36
CA CYS A 316 -37.26 14.70 -31.56
C CYS A 316 -37.13 13.20 -31.27
#